data_AF-A0A0M3QT61-F1
#
_entry.id   AF-A0A0M3QT61-F1
#
_cell.length_a   1.000
_cell.length_b   1.000
_cell.length_c   1.000
_cell.angle_alpha   90.00
_cell.angle_beta   90.00
_cell.angle_gamma   90.00
#
_symmetry.space_group_name_H-M   'P 1'
#
loop_
_entity.id
_entity.type
_entity.pdbx_description
1 polymer ?
#
loop_
_entity_poly.entity_id
_entity_poly.type
_entity_poly.pdbx_seq_one_letter_code
_entity_poly.pdbx_strand_id
1 'polypeptide(L)'
;MNPALSLIFLFGLVLSFAASAQALTDCPHGFTALGDKCILVSREKKSWYDANRRCRALKANLLVFDSLMDADQMKTYLKRQGLEFDRYDNALWTAINDIGRNGEFIVEHTGNPMPFDNWEIGQPDRAGNQDCVATYGANELRYHDFQCDFKLMYVCIGWGSAIAKIVGANASALPEFEERVTMFVYEEMIDGKKLTEIINETHENVKYLKGHKLPPNVVAVPDLVEAAKNADILIFVVPHQFIPNFCKQLLGKIKPNAIAISLIKGFDKAEGGGIDLISHIITRHLKIPCAVLMGANLANEVAEGNFCETTIGCKDKKYGKVLRDLFQANHFRVVVVDDSDAVEVCGALKNIVACGAGFVDGLKLGDNTKAAVIRLGLMEMIRFVDVFYPGSKLSTFFESCGVADLITTCYGGRNRRVSEAFVTSGKTIEELEKEMLNGQKLQGPPTAEEVNYMLKNKGLEDKFPLFTAIHKICTNQLKPNDLIDCIRNHPEH
;
A
#
# COMPACT_ATOMS: atom_id res chain seq x y z
N MET A 1 -32.76 26.65 31.86
CA MET A 1 -32.66 28.13 31.88
C MET A 1 -31.30 28.48 32.45
N ASN A 2 -30.38 29.21 31.81
CA ASN A 2 -30.40 29.95 30.53
C ASN A 2 -31.50 31.02 30.40
N PRO A 3 -31.12 32.30 30.33
CA PRO A 3 -31.23 33.08 29.09
C PRO A 3 -29.82 33.36 28.52
N ALA A 4 -29.50 33.26 27.23
CA ALA A 4 -30.23 33.42 25.96
C ALA A 4 -30.31 34.86 25.39
N LEU A 5 -29.30 35.18 24.56
CA LEU A 5 -29.35 35.84 23.23
C LEU A 5 -29.77 37.31 23.02
N SER A 6 -29.12 37.91 22.00
CA SER A 6 -29.38 39.15 21.22
C SER A 6 -28.37 40.28 21.49
N LEU A 7 -27.90 41.10 20.52
CA LEU A 7 -28.09 41.22 19.05
C LEU A 7 -26.69 41.22 18.37
N ILE A 8 -26.44 40.94 17.07
CA ILE A 8 -27.24 40.66 15.86
C ILE A 8 -27.95 41.86 15.19
N PHE A 9 -27.26 42.63 14.34
CA PHE A 9 -27.73 42.95 12.96
C PHE A 9 -26.64 43.48 12.00
N LEU A 10 -26.92 43.42 10.69
CA LEU A 10 -26.10 43.90 9.56
C LEU A 10 -26.29 45.40 9.26
N PHE A 11 -25.32 45.98 8.55
CA PHE A 11 -25.63 46.70 7.31
C PHE A 11 -24.65 46.28 6.22
N GLY A 12 -25.12 46.16 4.97
CA GLY A 12 -24.29 45.78 3.83
C GLY A 12 -24.48 46.74 2.66
N LEU A 13 -23.54 46.72 1.72
CA LEU A 13 -23.73 47.29 0.39
C LEU A 13 -23.26 46.28 -0.64
N VAL A 14 -24.10 45.99 -1.63
CA VAL A 14 -23.77 45.06 -2.72
C VAL A 14 -23.03 45.81 -3.82
N LEU A 15 -21.82 45.36 -4.14
CA LEU A 15 -21.16 45.66 -5.41
C LEU A 15 -20.56 44.35 -5.95
N SER A 16 -21.02 43.94 -7.12
CA SER A 16 -20.61 42.70 -7.76
C SER A 16 -19.30 42.86 -8.51
N PHE A 17 -18.26 42.13 -8.10
CA PHE A 17 -17.18 41.70 -8.97
C PHE A 17 -16.99 40.19 -8.82
N ALA A 18 -16.51 39.54 -9.89
CA ALA A 18 -16.55 38.08 -10.02
C ALA A 18 -15.65 37.37 -8.99
N ALA A 19 -16.10 36.19 -8.54
CA ALA A 19 -15.29 35.31 -7.71
C ALA A 19 -14.17 34.67 -8.55
N SER A 20 -12.93 35.02 -8.26
CA SER A 20 -11.74 34.44 -8.91
C SER A 20 -10.57 34.23 -7.93
N ALA A 21 -10.88 33.94 -6.67
CA ALA A 21 -9.89 33.50 -5.66
C ALA A 21 -9.46 32.04 -5.91
N GLN A 22 -8.83 31.77 -7.06
CA GLN A 22 -8.24 30.47 -7.36
C GLN A 22 -6.94 30.33 -6.57
N ALA A 23 -7.01 29.72 -5.39
CA ALA A 23 -5.83 29.37 -4.60
C ALA A 23 -4.91 28.47 -5.43
N LEU A 24 -3.62 28.84 -5.51
CA LEU A 24 -2.62 27.99 -6.17
C LEU A 24 -2.26 26.83 -5.24
N THR A 25 -2.61 25.62 -5.65
CA THR A 25 -2.17 24.38 -5.01
C THR A 25 -0.68 24.18 -5.33
N ASP A 26 0.22 24.72 -4.51
CA ASP A 26 1.66 24.65 -4.78
C ASP A 26 2.22 23.22 -4.70
N CYS A 27 3.31 22.98 -5.44
CA CYS A 27 3.70 21.64 -5.89
C CYS A 27 5.23 21.43 -5.85
N PRO A 28 5.74 20.18 -5.72
CA PRO A 28 7.16 19.89 -5.88
C PRO A 28 7.57 20.03 -7.35
N HIS A 29 8.89 20.11 -7.57
CA HIS A 29 9.47 20.12 -8.90
C HIS A 29 8.87 19.11 -9.89
N GLY A 30 8.46 19.61 -11.05
CA GLY A 30 7.92 18.79 -12.15
C GLY A 30 6.47 18.32 -11.98
N PHE A 31 5.84 18.58 -10.82
CA PHE A 31 4.41 18.39 -10.62
C PHE A 31 3.68 19.75 -10.56
N THR A 32 2.39 19.75 -10.83
CA THR A 32 1.52 20.95 -10.87
C THR A 32 0.18 20.70 -10.18
N ALA A 33 -0.59 21.77 -9.97
CA ALA A 33 -1.92 21.77 -9.36
C ALA A 33 -2.98 21.15 -10.28
N LEU A 34 -3.94 20.43 -9.69
CA LEU A 34 -5.19 20.06 -10.33
C LEU A 34 -6.34 19.94 -9.32
N GLY A 35 -6.95 21.09 -9.00
CA GLY A 35 -7.87 21.15 -7.86
C GLY A 35 -7.10 20.95 -6.57
N ASP A 36 -7.54 20.01 -5.75
CA ASP A 36 -6.79 19.47 -4.61
C ASP A 36 -5.74 18.42 -5.02
N LYS A 37 -5.96 17.74 -6.16
CA LYS A 37 -5.04 16.76 -6.73
C LYS A 37 -3.80 17.40 -7.34
N CYS A 38 -2.80 16.55 -7.51
CA CYS A 38 -1.42 16.97 -7.35
C CYS A 38 -0.51 16.16 -8.27
N ILE A 39 -0.31 16.64 -9.50
CA ILE A 39 -0.03 15.80 -10.68
C ILE A 39 1.31 16.09 -11.37
N LEU A 40 2.10 15.09 -11.78
CA LEU A 40 3.22 15.26 -12.74
C LEU A 40 2.72 14.94 -14.14
N VAL A 41 2.57 15.91 -15.05
CA VAL A 41 2.24 15.60 -16.45
C VAL A 41 3.52 15.40 -17.25
N SER A 42 3.90 14.14 -17.47
CA SER A 42 5.04 13.82 -18.33
C SER A 42 4.69 14.03 -19.79
N ARG A 43 5.27 15.07 -20.41
CA ARG A 43 5.28 15.24 -21.87
C ARG A 43 6.19 14.24 -22.59
N GLU A 44 7.09 13.56 -21.86
CA GLU A 44 7.86 12.45 -22.42
C GLU A 44 6.94 11.24 -22.62
N LYS A 45 6.81 10.77 -23.87
CA LYS A 45 5.92 9.68 -24.24
C LYS A 45 6.48 8.31 -23.85
N LYS A 46 5.67 7.49 -23.17
CA LYS A 46 6.04 6.17 -22.64
C LYS A 46 4.91 5.16 -22.86
N SER A 47 5.25 3.87 -22.92
CA SER A 47 4.21 2.81 -22.89
C SER A 47 3.55 2.84 -21.52
N TRP A 48 2.35 2.31 -21.39
CA TRP A 48 1.64 2.27 -20.12
C TRP A 48 2.50 1.61 -19.02
N TYR A 49 3.25 0.55 -19.38
CA TYR A 49 4.24 -0.09 -18.53
C TYR A 49 5.37 0.85 -18.09
N ASP A 50 5.97 1.59 -19.02
CA ASP A 50 7.06 2.53 -18.76
C ASP A 50 6.60 3.78 -17.98
N ALA A 51 5.36 4.21 -18.21
CA ALA A 51 4.67 5.27 -17.50
C ALA A 51 4.42 4.89 -16.03
N ASN A 52 3.82 3.71 -15.79
CA ASN A 52 3.64 3.16 -14.45
C ASN A 52 4.99 2.99 -13.74
N ARG A 53 5.97 2.34 -14.41
CA ARG A 53 7.36 2.20 -13.93
C ARG A 53 7.94 3.55 -13.48
N ARG A 54 7.76 4.62 -14.26
CA ARG A 54 8.27 5.96 -13.93
C ARG A 54 7.51 6.60 -12.77
N CYS A 55 6.19 6.49 -12.70
CA CYS A 55 5.45 6.94 -11.52
C CYS A 55 5.92 6.20 -10.25
N ARG A 56 6.00 4.86 -10.29
CA ARG A 56 6.43 4.05 -9.14
C ARG A 56 7.87 4.36 -8.72
N ALA A 57 8.75 4.69 -9.67
CA ALA A 57 10.11 5.18 -9.40
C ALA A 57 10.15 6.59 -8.75
N LEU A 58 9.13 7.43 -8.99
CA LEU A 58 8.89 8.68 -8.25
C LEU A 58 8.23 8.42 -6.87
N LYS A 59 8.11 7.15 -6.44
CA LYS A 59 7.35 6.68 -5.26
C LYS A 59 5.86 7.05 -5.31
N ALA A 60 5.28 6.97 -6.51
CA ALA A 60 3.95 7.44 -6.83
C ALA A 60 3.21 6.47 -7.80
N ASN A 61 1.89 6.55 -7.94
CA ASN A 61 1.01 5.61 -8.64
C ASN A 61 0.33 6.29 -9.83
N LEU A 62 0.13 5.60 -10.96
CA LEU A 62 -0.57 6.19 -12.11
C LEU A 62 -1.91 6.84 -11.70
N LEU A 63 -2.25 7.97 -12.32
CA LEU A 63 -3.49 8.69 -12.05
C LEU A 63 -4.71 7.85 -12.44
N VAL A 64 -5.68 7.80 -11.54
CA VAL A 64 -7.07 7.50 -11.84
C VAL A 64 -7.91 8.76 -11.62
N PHE A 65 -8.98 8.93 -12.39
CA PHE A 65 -9.98 9.95 -12.14
C PHE A 65 -11.07 9.31 -11.28
N ASP A 66 -11.48 9.97 -10.21
CA ASP A 66 -12.52 9.43 -9.32
C ASP A 66 -13.91 10.00 -9.68
N SER A 67 -13.93 11.09 -10.46
CA SER A 67 -15.15 11.69 -11.00
C SER A 67 -14.94 12.37 -12.36
N LEU A 68 -16.05 12.66 -13.05
CA LEU A 68 -16.09 13.53 -14.23
C LEU A 68 -15.52 14.93 -13.97
N MET A 69 -15.60 15.43 -12.74
CA MET A 69 -15.08 16.75 -12.37
C MET A 69 -13.54 16.77 -12.39
N ASP A 70 -12.88 15.69 -11.94
CA ASP A 70 -11.43 15.51 -12.03
C ASP A 70 -10.95 15.59 -13.48
N ALA A 71 -11.71 14.95 -14.39
CA ALA A 71 -11.41 14.92 -15.82
C ALA A 71 -11.58 16.29 -16.48
N ASP A 72 -12.65 17.04 -16.18
CA ASP A 72 -12.85 18.38 -16.73
C ASP A 72 -11.84 19.41 -16.18
N GLN A 73 -11.43 19.27 -14.91
CA GLN A 73 -10.31 20.02 -14.36
C GLN A 73 -9.01 19.69 -15.11
N MET A 74 -8.70 18.41 -15.34
CA MET A 74 -7.50 17.97 -16.08
C MET A 74 -7.48 18.55 -17.50
N LYS A 75 -8.57 18.41 -18.24
CA LYS A 75 -8.83 19.02 -19.55
C LYS A 75 -8.57 20.53 -19.53
N THR A 76 -9.09 21.24 -18.54
CA THR A 76 -8.88 22.70 -18.37
C THR A 76 -7.42 23.05 -18.09
N TYR A 77 -6.74 22.30 -17.22
CA TYR A 77 -5.32 22.49 -16.92
C TYR A 77 -4.43 22.26 -18.15
N LEU A 78 -4.66 21.17 -18.88
CA LEU A 78 -3.83 20.81 -20.03
C LEU A 78 -4.00 21.78 -21.21
N LYS A 79 -5.21 22.29 -21.44
CA LYS A 79 -5.43 23.39 -22.40
C LYS A 79 -4.64 24.64 -22.03
N ARG A 80 -4.60 25.02 -20.73
CA ARG A 80 -3.72 26.13 -20.25
C ARG A 80 -2.23 25.84 -20.45
N GLN A 81 -1.83 24.59 -20.61
CA GLN A 81 -0.46 24.14 -20.89
C GLN A 81 -0.12 24.05 -22.39
N GLY A 82 -1.03 24.44 -23.28
CA GLY A 82 -0.85 24.38 -24.73
C GLY A 82 -0.92 22.95 -25.29
N LEU A 83 -1.67 22.07 -24.63
CA LEU A 83 -1.95 20.71 -25.09
C LEU A 83 -3.44 20.62 -25.44
N GLU A 84 -3.75 20.19 -26.67
CA GLU A 84 -5.12 19.98 -27.16
C GLU A 84 -5.33 18.50 -27.49
N PHE A 85 -6.51 17.97 -27.20
CA PHE A 85 -6.79 16.52 -27.19
C PHE A 85 -7.67 16.08 -28.37
N ASP A 86 -7.73 16.94 -29.39
CA ASP A 86 -8.17 16.63 -30.75
C ASP A 86 -7.20 15.67 -31.47
N ARG A 87 -5.95 15.56 -31.00
CA ARG A 87 -4.90 14.71 -31.60
C ARG A 87 -4.54 13.54 -30.69
N TYR A 88 -4.52 12.36 -31.30
CA TYR A 88 -4.07 11.10 -30.71
C TYR A 88 -2.74 11.23 -29.94
N ASP A 89 -1.82 12.00 -30.51
CA ASP A 89 -0.50 12.28 -29.95
C ASP A 89 -0.50 12.85 -28.52
N ASN A 90 -1.61 13.42 -28.04
CA ASN A 90 -1.69 14.01 -26.71
C ASN A 90 -2.44 13.16 -25.69
N ALA A 91 -2.88 11.94 -26.00
CA ALA A 91 -3.56 11.08 -25.04
C ALA A 91 -2.72 10.81 -23.77
N LEU A 92 -3.41 10.57 -22.64
CA LEU A 92 -2.82 10.38 -21.30
C LEU A 92 -3.16 9.00 -20.73
N TRP A 93 -2.15 8.21 -20.38
CA TRP A 93 -2.32 6.95 -19.66
C TRP A 93 -2.93 7.18 -18.26
N THR A 94 -3.96 6.40 -17.97
CA THR A 94 -4.54 6.25 -16.62
C THR A 94 -3.97 5.01 -15.92
N ALA A 95 -4.26 4.80 -14.63
CA ALA A 95 -4.00 3.52 -13.98
C ALA A 95 -4.95 2.38 -14.43
N ILE A 96 -5.95 2.66 -15.25
CA ILE A 96 -6.97 1.68 -15.65
C ILE A 96 -6.42 0.78 -16.76
N ASN A 97 -6.68 -0.52 -16.64
CA ASN A 97 -6.23 -1.59 -17.53
C ASN A 97 -7.10 -2.84 -17.33
N ASP A 98 -7.22 -3.69 -18.33
CA ASP A 98 -7.80 -5.04 -18.22
C ASP A 98 -6.76 -6.13 -18.57
N ILE A 99 -5.46 -5.83 -18.41
CA ILE A 99 -4.34 -6.77 -18.63
C ILE A 99 -4.56 -8.07 -17.83
N GLY A 100 -4.82 -9.16 -18.56
CA GLY A 100 -5.09 -10.48 -18.00
C GLY A 100 -6.56 -10.73 -17.62
N ARG A 101 -7.47 -9.78 -17.84
CA ARG A 101 -8.92 -9.86 -17.56
C ARG A 101 -9.78 -9.27 -18.69
N ASN A 102 -9.57 -9.71 -19.94
CA ASN A 102 -10.22 -9.17 -21.15
C ASN A 102 -11.69 -8.71 -20.95
N GLY A 103 -11.90 -7.39 -20.90
CA GLY A 103 -13.17 -6.71 -20.70
C GLY A 103 -13.50 -6.24 -19.29
N GLU A 104 -12.70 -6.57 -18.28
CA GLU A 104 -12.88 -6.20 -16.88
C GLU A 104 -11.81 -5.16 -16.48
N PHE A 105 -12.09 -3.89 -16.78
CA PHE A 105 -11.18 -2.79 -16.54
C PHE A 105 -11.07 -2.45 -15.05
N ILE A 106 -9.84 -2.52 -14.52
CA ILE A 106 -9.48 -2.29 -13.12
C ILE A 106 -8.37 -1.26 -12.97
N VAL A 107 -8.32 -0.61 -11.80
CA VAL A 107 -7.25 0.31 -11.41
C VAL A 107 -6.03 -0.50 -10.96
N GLU A 108 -4.89 -0.41 -11.67
CA GLU A 108 -3.70 -1.26 -11.47
C GLU A 108 -3.19 -1.32 -10.02
N HIS A 109 -3.27 -0.21 -9.30
CA HIS A 109 -2.61 -0.07 -8.00
C HIS A 109 -3.49 -0.49 -6.81
N THR A 110 -4.80 -0.70 -7.01
CA THR A 110 -5.72 -1.24 -6.00
C THR A 110 -6.28 -2.61 -6.39
N GLY A 111 -6.52 -2.84 -7.69
CA GLY A 111 -7.26 -4.00 -8.20
C GLY A 111 -8.79 -3.79 -8.22
N ASN A 112 -9.27 -2.61 -7.83
CA ASN A 112 -10.69 -2.26 -7.80
C ASN A 112 -11.21 -1.96 -9.23
N PRO A 113 -12.53 -2.09 -9.49
CA PRO A 113 -13.16 -1.58 -10.71
C PRO A 113 -12.91 -0.09 -10.95
N MET A 114 -13.16 0.38 -12.17
CA MET A 114 -13.14 1.82 -12.50
C MET A 114 -14.08 2.62 -11.57
N PRO A 115 -13.67 3.78 -11.01
CA PRO A 115 -14.52 4.56 -10.10
C PRO A 115 -15.82 5.08 -10.75
N PHE A 116 -15.79 5.37 -12.07
CA PHE A 116 -16.95 5.72 -12.86
C PHE A 116 -16.76 5.34 -14.34
N ASP A 117 -17.86 5.29 -15.10
CA ASP A 117 -17.84 5.10 -16.55
C ASP A 117 -17.57 6.45 -17.25
N ASN A 118 -16.58 6.46 -18.15
CA ASN A 118 -16.22 7.62 -18.96
C ASN A 118 -15.86 7.25 -20.40
N TRP A 119 -16.31 6.11 -20.93
CA TRP A 119 -15.96 5.68 -22.30
C TRP A 119 -16.43 6.67 -23.36
N GLU A 120 -15.64 6.80 -24.43
CA GLU A 120 -16.09 7.51 -25.64
C GLU A 120 -17.14 6.66 -26.37
N ILE A 121 -18.01 7.30 -27.16
CA ILE A 121 -19.06 6.60 -27.91
C ILE A 121 -18.44 5.59 -28.88
N GLY A 122 -18.63 4.30 -28.60
CA GLY A 122 -18.05 3.19 -29.37
C GLY A 122 -16.77 2.58 -28.76
N GLN A 123 -16.35 3.02 -27.58
CA GLN A 123 -15.31 2.38 -26.76
C GLN A 123 -15.94 1.58 -25.59
N PRO A 124 -15.24 0.59 -25.02
CA PRO A 124 -13.99 0.01 -25.51
C PRO A 124 -14.22 -0.80 -26.80
N ASP A 125 -13.43 -0.54 -27.84
CA ASP A 125 -13.64 -1.18 -29.17
C ASP A 125 -12.96 -2.55 -29.32
N ARG A 126 -11.95 -2.83 -28.48
CA ARG A 126 -11.19 -4.08 -28.46
C ARG A 126 -10.62 -4.48 -29.83
N ALA A 127 -10.22 -3.53 -30.67
CA ALA A 127 -9.66 -3.75 -32.01
C ALA A 127 -8.22 -4.34 -32.02
N GLY A 128 -7.95 -5.29 -31.13
CA GLY A 128 -6.66 -5.93 -30.92
C GLY A 128 -6.44 -6.30 -29.45
N ASN A 129 -5.19 -6.37 -29.03
CA ASN A 129 -4.81 -6.61 -27.63
C ASN A 129 -4.68 -5.26 -26.87
N GLN A 130 -5.80 -4.54 -26.75
CA GLN A 130 -5.91 -3.14 -26.31
C GLN A 130 -6.01 -2.96 -24.79
N ASP A 131 -5.21 -3.70 -24.03
CA ASP A 131 -5.45 -3.97 -22.60
C ASP A 131 -5.26 -2.78 -21.62
N CYS A 132 -4.99 -1.56 -22.09
CA CYS A 132 -4.65 -0.39 -21.27
C CYS A 132 -5.49 0.85 -21.62
N VAL A 133 -5.92 1.62 -20.62
CA VAL A 133 -6.82 2.77 -20.83
C VAL A 133 -6.07 4.10 -20.78
N ALA A 134 -6.24 4.89 -21.85
CA ALA A 134 -5.86 6.30 -21.87
C ALA A 134 -7.10 7.19 -22.00
N THR A 135 -6.99 8.45 -21.58
CA THR A 135 -7.97 9.48 -21.94
C THR A 135 -7.63 10.09 -23.29
N TYR A 136 -8.60 10.08 -24.20
CA TYR A 136 -8.58 10.67 -25.54
C TYR A 136 -9.99 11.27 -25.83
N GLY A 137 -10.41 11.44 -27.10
CA GLY A 137 -11.70 12.04 -27.45
C GLY A 137 -11.66 13.57 -27.47
N ALA A 138 -12.49 14.18 -28.34
CA ALA A 138 -12.32 15.51 -28.91
C ALA A 138 -12.38 16.67 -27.88
N ASN A 139 -11.28 16.87 -27.15
CA ASN A 139 -11.13 17.73 -25.98
C ASN A 139 -11.94 17.32 -24.73
N GLU A 140 -12.44 16.10 -24.63
CA GLU A 140 -13.31 15.65 -23.51
C GLU A 140 -12.70 14.58 -22.58
N LEU A 141 -11.47 14.13 -22.83
CA LEU A 141 -10.74 13.16 -21.98
C LEU A 141 -11.56 11.91 -21.61
N ARG A 142 -12.27 11.36 -22.60
CA ARG A 142 -13.00 10.09 -22.52
C ARG A 142 -12.05 8.90 -22.53
N TYR A 143 -12.44 7.80 -21.91
CA TYR A 143 -11.67 6.56 -21.94
C TYR A 143 -11.70 5.92 -23.33
N HIS A 144 -10.52 5.46 -23.74
CA HIS A 144 -10.26 4.64 -24.92
C HIS A 144 -9.34 3.49 -24.51
N ASP A 145 -9.58 2.31 -25.02
CA ASP A 145 -8.74 1.13 -24.81
C ASP A 145 -7.62 1.09 -25.86
N PHE A 146 -6.38 0.88 -25.45
CA PHE A 146 -5.19 0.96 -26.30
C PHE A 146 -4.19 -0.13 -25.98
N GLN A 147 -3.43 -0.54 -27.01
CA GLN A 147 -2.35 -1.49 -26.83
C GLN A 147 -1.30 -0.86 -25.92
N CYS A 148 -0.99 -1.51 -24.79
CA CYS A 148 -0.21 -0.93 -23.71
C CYS A 148 1.17 -0.38 -24.12
N ASP A 149 1.71 -0.82 -25.26
CA ASP A 149 3.00 -0.37 -25.79
C ASP A 149 2.97 0.99 -26.52
N PHE A 150 1.79 1.55 -26.82
CA PHE A 150 1.66 2.90 -27.39
C PHE A 150 2.36 3.95 -26.52
N LYS A 151 3.20 4.79 -27.12
CA LYS A 151 3.96 5.79 -26.37
C LYS A 151 3.13 7.07 -26.18
N LEU A 152 2.50 7.23 -25.00
CA LEU A 152 1.60 8.32 -24.60
C LEU A 152 2.10 9.05 -23.33
N MET A 153 1.44 10.14 -22.93
CA MET A 153 1.79 10.92 -21.71
C MET A 153 1.20 10.27 -20.42
N TYR A 154 1.58 10.69 -19.19
CA TYR A 154 1.15 10.04 -17.93
C TYR A 154 1.35 10.88 -16.63
N VAL A 155 0.79 10.44 -15.47
CA VAL A 155 0.60 11.19 -14.19
C VAL A 155 0.63 10.35 -12.87
N CYS A 156 1.02 10.86 -11.67
CA CYS A 156 1.44 10.06 -10.46
C CYS A 156 1.04 10.54 -8.98
N ILE A 157 0.72 9.67 -7.95
CA ILE A 157 0.43 9.98 -6.46
C ILE A 157 0.91 8.90 -5.36
N GLY A 158 1.23 9.17 -4.04
CA GLY A 158 1.96 8.23 -3.06
C GLY A 158 1.41 7.92 -1.59
N TRP A 159 2.21 7.27 -0.66
CA TRP A 159 1.79 6.62 0.66
C TRP A 159 2.26 7.22 2.03
N GLY A 160 3.53 7.05 2.45
CA GLY A 160 3.90 6.84 3.87
C GLY A 160 3.54 7.95 4.89
N SER A 161 3.39 9.19 4.44
CA SER A 161 2.97 10.33 5.27
C SER A 161 1.49 10.25 5.70
N ALA A 162 0.68 9.36 5.13
CA ALA A 162 -0.72 9.19 5.48
C ALA A 162 -0.92 8.72 6.92
N ILE A 163 0.00 7.90 7.44
CA ILE A 163 0.00 7.52 8.85
C ILE A 163 0.32 8.73 9.74
N ALA A 164 1.26 9.59 9.32
CA ALA A 164 1.56 10.83 10.03
C ALA A 164 0.36 11.81 10.02
N LYS A 165 -0.47 11.79 8.97
CA LYS A 165 -1.74 12.56 8.92
C LYS A 165 -2.71 12.13 10.02
N ILE A 166 -2.91 10.83 10.24
CA ILE A 166 -3.76 10.29 11.31
C ILE A 166 -3.15 10.57 12.70
N VAL A 167 -1.89 10.17 12.88
CA VAL A 167 -1.18 10.27 14.17
C VAL A 167 -1.08 11.73 14.63
N GLY A 168 -0.80 12.66 13.73
CA GLY A 168 -0.79 14.11 14.03
C GLY A 168 -2.16 14.64 14.44
N ALA A 169 -3.24 14.21 13.77
CA ALA A 169 -4.59 14.67 14.09
C ALA A 169 -5.02 14.18 15.47
N ASN A 170 -4.77 12.90 15.79
CA ASN A 170 -5.09 12.33 17.08
C ASN A 170 -4.20 12.87 18.21
N ALA A 171 -2.91 13.15 17.96
CA ALA A 171 -2.01 13.75 18.95
C ALA A 171 -2.36 15.20 19.30
N SER A 172 -2.95 15.97 18.39
CA SER A 172 -3.49 17.31 18.67
C SER A 172 -4.88 17.26 19.34
N ALA A 173 -5.68 16.24 19.04
CA ALA A 173 -7.06 16.12 19.54
C ALA A 173 -7.20 15.44 20.92
N LEU A 174 -6.22 14.63 21.36
CA LEU A 174 -6.31 13.80 22.58
C LEU A 174 -5.30 14.24 23.66
N PRO A 175 -5.75 14.56 24.88
CA PRO A 175 -4.90 15.15 25.92
C PRO A 175 -3.88 14.19 26.55
N GLU A 176 -3.95 12.89 26.25
CA GLU A 176 -2.93 11.91 26.64
C GLU A 176 -1.63 11.92 25.81
N PHE A 177 -1.57 12.71 24.72
CA PHE A 177 -0.38 12.82 23.87
C PHE A 177 0.26 14.23 23.94
N GLU A 178 1.57 14.29 23.66
CA GLU A 178 2.20 15.55 23.30
C GLU A 178 1.79 15.90 21.86
N GLU A 179 1.28 17.11 21.64
CA GLU A 179 0.79 17.52 20.32
C GLU A 179 1.86 17.42 19.23
N ARG A 180 3.13 17.72 19.55
CA ARG A 180 4.24 17.70 18.58
C ARG A 180 4.62 16.28 18.18
N VAL A 181 4.34 15.92 16.91
CA VAL A 181 4.74 14.63 16.32
C VAL A 181 5.97 14.82 15.44
N THR A 182 7.10 14.21 15.81
CA THR A 182 8.31 14.17 14.96
C THR A 182 8.21 13.07 13.90
N MET A 183 8.50 13.43 12.65
CA MET A 183 8.57 12.51 11.52
C MET A 183 10.00 12.51 10.96
N PHE A 184 10.72 11.39 11.08
CA PHE A 184 12.01 11.24 10.41
C PHE A 184 11.80 11.22 8.89
N VAL A 185 12.52 12.08 8.18
CA VAL A 185 12.51 12.17 6.71
C VAL A 185 13.95 12.13 6.23
N TYR A 186 14.30 11.10 5.45
CA TYR A 186 15.60 11.07 4.78
C TYR A 186 15.74 12.30 3.88
N GLU A 187 16.82 13.06 4.05
CA GLU A 187 16.93 14.38 3.44
C GLU A 187 17.15 14.32 1.91
N GLU A 188 16.36 15.10 1.18
CA GLU A 188 16.35 15.13 -0.28
C GLU A 188 16.15 16.56 -0.78
N MET A 189 16.89 16.96 -1.82
CA MET A 189 16.77 18.31 -2.38
C MET A 189 15.66 18.37 -3.43
N ILE A 190 14.71 19.29 -3.26
CA ILE A 190 13.65 19.64 -4.22
C ILE A 190 13.81 21.14 -4.52
N ASP A 191 14.02 21.51 -5.78
CA ASP A 191 14.20 22.92 -6.21
C ASP A 191 15.25 23.72 -5.41
N GLY A 192 16.35 23.05 -5.02
CA GLY A 192 17.42 23.64 -4.23
C GLY A 192 17.09 23.85 -2.75
N LYS A 193 15.88 23.46 -2.31
CA LYS A 193 15.43 23.46 -0.92
C LYS A 193 15.39 22.04 -0.34
N LYS A 194 15.51 21.90 0.98
CA LYS A 194 15.40 20.59 1.66
C LYS A 194 13.95 20.13 1.73
N LEU A 195 13.71 18.83 1.55
CA LEU A 195 12.37 18.23 1.69
C LEU A 195 11.83 18.42 3.12
N THR A 196 12.69 18.41 4.14
CA THR A 196 12.28 18.68 5.53
C THR A 196 11.80 20.11 5.73
N GLU A 197 12.50 21.10 5.17
CA GLU A 197 12.09 22.52 5.20
C GLU A 197 10.76 22.73 4.47
N ILE A 198 10.57 22.10 3.31
CA ILE A 198 9.30 22.17 2.56
C ILE A 198 8.15 21.58 3.39
N ILE A 199 8.34 20.40 4.02
CA ILE A 199 7.30 19.80 4.86
C ILE A 199 6.96 20.69 6.05
N ASN A 200 7.96 21.29 6.71
CA ASN A 200 7.76 22.11 7.89
C ASN A 200 7.08 23.47 7.61
N GLU A 201 7.22 24.01 6.40
CA GLU A 201 6.58 25.27 5.99
C GLU A 201 5.21 25.06 5.33
N THR A 202 5.09 24.06 4.46
CA THR A 202 3.88 23.84 3.65
C THR A 202 2.91 22.84 4.28
N HIS A 203 3.32 22.20 5.39
CA HIS A 203 2.69 21.05 6.03
C HIS A 203 2.28 19.97 5.03
N GLU A 204 3.15 19.68 4.06
CA GLU A 204 2.89 18.71 3.00
C GLU A 204 4.16 17.95 2.65
N ASN A 205 4.06 16.61 2.60
CA ASN A 205 5.12 15.81 2.00
C ASN A 205 4.98 15.84 0.48
N VAL A 206 5.38 16.97 -0.10
CA VAL A 206 5.19 17.27 -1.52
C VAL A 206 5.67 16.17 -2.46
N LYS A 207 6.66 15.36 -2.05
CA LYS A 207 7.16 14.24 -2.86
C LYS A 207 6.41 12.91 -2.63
N TYR A 208 5.90 12.64 -1.43
CA TYR A 208 5.42 11.31 -1.03
C TYR A 208 3.98 11.23 -0.54
N LEU A 209 3.32 12.36 -0.27
CA LEU A 209 1.89 12.47 -0.02
C LEU A 209 1.39 13.86 -0.48
N LYS A 210 1.59 14.14 -1.76
CA LYS A 210 1.27 15.43 -2.38
C LYS A 210 -0.25 15.66 -2.44
N GLY A 211 -0.71 16.89 -2.16
CA GLY A 211 -2.13 17.27 -2.11
C GLY A 211 -2.82 17.02 -0.77
N HIS A 212 -2.25 16.20 0.11
CA HIS A 212 -2.77 16.01 1.46
C HIS A 212 -1.94 16.76 2.48
N LYS A 213 -2.52 17.78 3.12
CA LYS A 213 -1.88 18.44 4.25
C LYS A 213 -1.75 17.48 5.43
N LEU A 214 -0.55 17.44 5.98
CA LEU A 214 -0.26 16.93 7.30
C LEU A 214 -0.79 17.94 8.34
N PRO A 215 -1.21 17.48 9.53
CA PRO A 215 -1.50 18.36 10.65
C PRO A 215 -0.28 19.25 10.99
N PRO A 216 -0.45 20.55 11.31
CA PRO A 216 0.67 21.49 11.52
C PRO A 216 1.66 21.10 12.61
N ASN A 217 1.22 20.27 13.54
CA ASN A 217 2.00 19.70 14.63
C ASN A 217 2.90 18.52 14.22
N VAL A 218 2.81 18.04 12.97
CA VAL A 218 3.73 17.06 12.38
C VAL A 218 4.97 17.79 11.83
N VAL A 219 6.13 17.49 12.38
CA VAL A 219 7.41 18.16 12.06
C VAL A 219 8.38 17.16 11.44
N ALA A 220 8.81 17.42 10.20
CA ALA A 220 9.86 16.67 9.53
C ALA A 220 11.25 16.98 10.11
N VAL A 221 12.02 15.94 10.41
CA VAL A 221 13.36 16.04 10.99
C VAL A 221 14.34 15.18 10.16
N PRO A 222 15.48 15.73 9.69
CA PRO A 222 16.42 15.02 8.83
C PRO A 222 17.39 14.10 9.57
N ASP A 223 17.58 14.29 10.88
CA ASP A 223 18.37 13.39 11.72
C ASP A 223 17.47 12.36 12.43
N LEU A 224 17.79 11.09 12.25
CA LEU A 224 17.03 9.96 12.81
C LEU A 224 17.09 9.92 14.34
N VAL A 225 18.21 10.32 14.94
CA VAL A 225 18.39 10.31 16.39
C VAL A 225 17.62 11.47 17.00
N GLU A 226 17.73 12.68 16.45
CA GLU A 226 16.98 13.85 16.90
C GLU A 226 15.45 13.61 16.85
N ALA A 227 14.96 13.03 15.75
CA ALA A 227 13.55 12.70 15.57
C ALA A 227 13.01 11.74 16.67
N ALA A 228 13.85 10.83 17.16
CA ALA A 228 13.46 9.75 18.07
C ALA A 228 13.84 9.98 19.54
N LYS A 229 14.81 10.86 19.83
CA LYS A 229 15.48 11.01 21.13
C LYS A 229 14.53 11.15 22.31
N ASN A 230 13.48 11.96 22.14
CA ASN A 230 12.51 12.28 23.19
C ASN A 230 11.19 11.52 23.05
N ALA A 231 11.03 10.63 22.07
CA ALA A 231 9.76 9.97 21.80
C ALA A 231 9.48 8.82 22.79
N ASP A 232 8.28 8.78 23.36
CA ASP A 232 7.79 7.63 24.15
C ASP A 232 7.16 6.54 23.27
N ILE A 233 6.78 6.87 22.02
CA ILE A 233 6.23 5.96 21.02
C ILE A 233 7.02 6.14 19.72
N LEU A 234 7.60 5.06 19.20
CA LEU A 234 8.41 5.03 17.98
C LEU A 234 7.70 4.25 16.88
N ILE A 235 7.21 4.95 15.84
CA ILE A 235 6.45 4.35 14.74
C ILE A 235 7.38 4.00 13.57
N PHE A 236 7.60 2.71 13.36
CA PHE A 236 8.43 2.19 12.27
C PHE A 236 7.56 1.90 11.04
N VAL A 237 7.60 2.82 10.07
CA VAL A 237 6.83 2.76 8.80
C VAL A 237 7.77 2.97 7.59
N VAL A 238 8.79 2.11 7.49
CA VAL A 238 9.86 2.17 6.49
C VAL A 238 10.09 0.81 5.83
N PRO A 239 10.73 0.73 4.64
CA PRO A 239 11.11 -0.56 4.06
C PRO A 239 12.05 -1.37 4.99
N HIS A 240 11.80 -2.67 5.13
CA HIS A 240 12.42 -3.51 6.18
C HIS A 240 13.95 -3.48 6.17
N GLN A 241 14.57 -3.39 4.99
CA GLN A 241 16.02 -3.44 4.80
C GLN A 241 16.79 -2.30 5.49
N PHE A 242 16.11 -1.23 5.93
CA PHE A 242 16.73 -0.14 6.69
C PHE A 242 16.73 -0.36 8.21
N ILE A 243 15.90 -1.29 8.73
CA ILE A 243 15.69 -1.47 10.17
C ILE A 243 16.96 -1.85 10.94
N PRO A 244 17.82 -2.78 10.50
CA PRO A 244 19.06 -3.09 11.23
C PRO A 244 19.98 -1.87 11.39
N ASN A 245 20.08 -1.03 10.35
CA ASN A 245 20.88 0.19 10.37
C ASN A 245 20.26 1.30 11.23
N PHE A 246 18.94 1.47 11.17
CA PHE A 246 18.24 2.44 12.02
C PHE A 246 18.30 2.05 13.50
N CYS A 247 18.11 0.77 13.83
CA CYS A 247 18.25 0.29 15.20
C CYS A 247 19.69 0.48 15.74
N LYS A 248 20.71 0.25 14.90
CA LYS A 248 22.12 0.52 15.24
C LYS A 248 22.38 2.01 15.54
N GLN A 249 21.71 2.92 14.85
CA GLN A 249 21.86 4.37 15.07
C GLN A 249 21.15 4.86 16.33
N LEU A 250 19.99 4.27 16.66
CA LEU A 250 19.13 4.65 17.79
C LEU A 250 19.53 4.01 19.13
N LEU A 251 20.26 2.90 19.11
CA LEU A 251 20.71 2.19 20.32
C LEU A 251 21.42 3.14 21.31
N GLY A 252 20.88 3.22 22.53
CA GLY A 252 21.41 4.05 23.62
C GLY A 252 21.08 5.55 23.50
N LYS A 253 20.25 5.97 22.55
CA LYS A 253 19.93 7.38 22.29
C LYS A 253 18.44 7.73 22.33
N ILE A 254 17.58 6.76 22.65
CA ILE A 254 16.12 6.88 22.82
C ILE A 254 15.76 6.82 24.31
N LYS A 255 14.53 7.24 24.67
CA LYS A 255 14.01 7.08 26.03
C LYS A 255 13.98 5.60 26.47
N PRO A 256 14.53 5.22 27.64
CA PRO A 256 14.55 3.83 28.11
C PRO A 256 13.17 3.17 28.30
N ASN A 257 12.12 3.96 28.50
CA ASN A 257 10.75 3.50 28.74
C ASN A 257 9.86 3.58 27.49
N ALA A 258 10.42 3.89 26.31
CA ALA A 258 9.66 3.99 25.08
C ALA A 258 9.07 2.64 24.63
N ILE A 259 8.07 2.69 23.75
CA ILE A 259 7.56 1.54 23.00
C ILE A 259 7.73 1.78 21.50
N ALA A 260 8.06 0.73 20.76
CA ALA A 260 8.02 0.74 19.29
C ALA A 260 6.69 0.18 18.77
N ILE A 261 6.28 0.58 17.57
CA ILE A 261 5.26 -0.13 16.79
C ILE A 261 5.70 -0.27 15.32
N SER A 262 5.68 -1.49 14.80
CA SER A 262 6.04 -1.79 13.41
C SER A 262 4.80 -1.87 12.50
N LEU A 263 4.81 -1.10 11.42
CA LEU A 263 3.83 -1.15 10.32
C LEU A 263 4.38 -1.92 9.10
N ILE A 264 5.48 -2.65 9.30
CA ILE A 264 6.33 -3.16 8.21
C ILE A 264 5.89 -4.59 7.87
N LYS A 265 5.04 -4.72 6.86
CA LYS A 265 4.58 -6.02 6.34
C LYS A 265 5.74 -6.78 5.72
N GLY A 266 6.17 -7.86 6.37
CA GLY A 266 7.30 -8.70 5.97
C GLY A 266 8.08 -9.22 7.17
N PHE A 267 9.29 -9.70 6.93
CA PHE A 267 10.22 -10.23 7.92
C PHE A 267 11.67 -10.10 7.37
N ASP A 268 12.68 -10.36 8.19
CA ASP A 268 14.09 -10.45 7.76
C ASP A 268 14.63 -11.87 7.96
N LYS A 269 15.68 -12.28 7.25
CA LYS A 269 16.18 -13.65 7.32
C LYS A 269 16.97 -13.90 8.61
N ALA A 270 16.54 -14.89 9.39
CA ALA A 270 17.22 -15.27 10.63
C ALA A 270 18.63 -15.81 10.37
N GLU A 271 19.54 -15.63 11.33
CA GLU A 271 20.88 -16.21 11.27
C GLU A 271 20.79 -17.75 11.27
N GLY A 272 21.27 -18.38 10.19
CA GLY A 272 21.11 -19.81 9.92
C GLY A 272 19.94 -20.17 9.00
N GLY A 273 18.94 -19.30 8.86
CA GLY A 273 17.74 -19.47 8.02
C GLY A 273 16.42 -19.48 8.82
N GLY A 274 15.31 -19.15 8.16
CA GLY A 274 14.00 -18.97 8.76
C GLY A 274 13.61 -17.50 8.95
N ILE A 275 12.41 -17.31 9.54
CA ILE A 275 11.78 -16.00 9.75
C ILE A 275 12.32 -15.33 11.03
N ASP A 276 12.89 -14.15 10.91
CA ASP A 276 13.09 -13.21 12.01
C ASP A 276 12.13 -12.02 11.89
N LEU A 277 11.31 -11.79 12.92
CA LEU A 277 10.23 -10.81 12.87
C LEU A 277 10.78 -9.39 13.08
N ILE A 278 10.22 -8.41 12.36
CA ILE A 278 10.71 -7.02 12.41
C ILE A 278 10.52 -6.45 13.83
N SER A 279 9.40 -6.76 14.51
CA SER A 279 9.21 -6.39 15.92
C SER A 279 10.19 -7.08 16.87
N HIS A 280 10.61 -8.31 16.58
CA HIS A 280 11.61 -9.05 17.38
C HIS A 280 13.01 -8.46 17.17
N ILE A 281 13.37 -8.08 15.95
CA ILE A 281 14.62 -7.36 15.62
C ILE A 281 14.66 -6.01 16.34
N ILE A 282 13.60 -5.21 16.22
CA ILE A 282 13.48 -3.90 16.92
C ILE A 282 13.63 -4.10 18.43
N THR A 283 12.92 -5.05 19.02
CA THR A 283 13.01 -5.39 20.45
C THR A 283 14.42 -5.83 20.86
N ARG A 284 15.04 -6.73 20.08
CA ARG A 284 16.37 -7.30 20.34
C ARG A 284 17.46 -6.25 20.25
N HIS A 285 17.38 -5.32 19.31
CA HIS A 285 18.39 -4.27 19.12
C HIS A 285 18.19 -3.07 20.03
N LEU A 286 16.96 -2.57 20.19
CA LEU A 286 16.68 -1.33 20.94
C LEU A 286 16.36 -1.55 22.44
N LYS A 287 16.13 -2.80 22.86
CA LYS A 287 15.81 -3.19 24.25
C LYS A 287 14.52 -2.57 24.82
N ILE A 288 13.60 -2.17 23.94
CA ILE A 288 12.25 -1.68 24.25
C ILE A 288 11.19 -2.67 23.74
N PRO A 289 9.99 -2.72 24.31
CA PRO A 289 8.89 -3.49 23.72
C PRO A 289 8.54 -2.99 22.32
N CYS A 290 8.11 -3.90 21.44
CA CYS A 290 7.58 -3.56 20.13
C CYS A 290 6.18 -4.18 19.94
N ALA A 291 5.22 -3.35 19.55
CA ALA A 291 3.92 -3.76 19.03
C ALA A 291 3.96 -3.83 17.49
N VAL A 292 2.88 -4.30 16.86
CA VAL A 292 2.74 -4.35 15.39
C VAL A 292 1.37 -3.83 14.96
N LEU A 293 1.27 -3.35 13.72
CA LEU A 293 0.02 -2.93 13.09
C LEU A 293 -0.05 -3.52 11.66
N MET A 294 -0.99 -4.43 11.44
CA MET A 294 -1.18 -5.15 10.17
C MET A 294 -2.67 -5.19 9.78
N GLY A 295 -3.00 -5.47 8.52
CA GLY A 295 -4.40 -5.49 8.06
C GLY A 295 -4.58 -5.19 6.58
N ALA A 296 -5.83 -5.23 6.10
CA ALA A 296 -6.21 -4.90 4.73
C ALA A 296 -6.28 -3.37 4.50
N ASN A 297 -5.14 -2.68 4.65
CA ASN A 297 -5.01 -1.24 4.45
C ASN A 297 -4.10 -0.89 3.25
N LEU A 298 -4.70 -0.29 2.21
CA LEU A 298 -4.01 0.28 1.04
C LEU A 298 -3.69 1.77 1.23
N ALA A 299 -2.79 2.25 0.38
CA ALA A 299 -2.10 3.51 0.61
C ALA A 299 -2.95 4.77 0.43
N ASN A 300 -3.58 4.89 -0.75
CA ASN A 300 -4.22 6.14 -1.15
C ASN A 300 -5.56 6.26 -0.41
N GLU A 301 -6.44 5.26 -0.55
CA GLU A 301 -6.93 4.44 0.57
C GLU A 301 -7.24 5.24 1.86
N VAL A 302 -6.30 5.13 2.81
CA VAL A 302 -6.35 5.78 4.13
C VAL A 302 -6.03 7.28 4.08
N ALA A 303 -5.23 7.76 3.13
CA ALA A 303 -4.92 9.18 2.95
C ALA A 303 -6.14 9.98 2.46
N GLU A 304 -6.92 9.39 1.56
CA GLU A 304 -8.18 9.89 1.02
C GLU A 304 -9.29 9.88 2.08
N GLY A 305 -9.20 8.97 3.06
CA GLY A 305 -10.19 8.80 4.11
C GLY A 305 -11.26 7.76 3.77
N ASN A 306 -10.96 6.81 2.88
CA ASN A 306 -11.80 5.66 2.61
C ASN A 306 -11.74 4.66 3.79
N PHE A 307 -12.87 4.01 4.10
CA PHE A 307 -12.97 3.14 5.26
C PHE A 307 -12.17 1.84 5.11
N CYS A 308 -11.27 1.56 6.05
CA CYS A 308 -10.69 0.23 6.24
C CYS A 308 -10.44 -0.09 7.72
N GLU A 309 -10.07 -1.34 7.98
CA GLU A 309 -9.85 -1.88 9.33
C GLU A 309 -8.43 -2.44 9.48
N THR A 310 -7.83 -2.32 10.67
CA THR A 310 -6.50 -2.85 10.97
C THR A 310 -6.44 -3.45 12.38
N THR A 311 -5.46 -4.33 12.60
CA THR A 311 -5.23 -5.03 13.86
C THR A 311 -3.88 -4.60 14.43
N ILE A 312 -3.89 -4.09 15.66
CA ILE A 312 -2.69 -3.86 16.47
C ILE A 312 -2.43 -5.07 17.35
N GLY A 313 -1.28 -5.70 17.18
CA GLY A 313 -0.78 -6.76 18.05
C GLY A 313 0.11 -6.17 19.15
N CYS A 314 -0.35 -6.19 20.40
CA CYS A 314 0.35 -5.58 21.53
C CYS A 314 0.21 -6.43 22.82
N LYS A 315 1.26 -7.19 23.15
CA LYS A 315 1.30 -8.09 24.32
C LYS A 315 1.10 -7.38 25.67
N ASP A 316 1.57 -6.14 25.82
CA ASP A 316 1.38 -5.34 27.04
C ASP A 316 0.13 -4.44 26.95
N LYS A 317 -0.89 -4.82 27.73
CA LYS A 317 -2.20 -4.16 27.79
C LYS A 317 -2.13 -2.69 28.25
N LYS A 318 -1.05 -2.28 28.90
CA LYS A 318 -0.72 -0.86 29.19
C LYS A 318 -0.76 -0.01 27.93
N TYR A 319 -0.11 -0.48 26.86
CA TYR A 319 0.07 0.29 25.63
C TYR A 319 -1.03 0.01 24.61
N GLY A 320 -1.70 -1.15 24.65
CA GLY A 320 -2.74 -1.51 23.69
C GLY A 320 -3.83 -0.45 23.51
N LYS A 321 -4.36 0.12 24.61
CA LYS A 321 -5.32 1.24 24.54
C LYS A 321 -4.67 2.49 23.89
N VAL A 322 -3.49 2.87 24.36
CA VAL A 322 -2.79 4.09 23.92
C VAL A 322 -2.51 4.04 22.41
N LEU A 323 -2.00 2.91 21.92
CA LEU A 323 -1.75 2.71 20.49
C LEU A 323 -3.06 2.73 19.69
N ARG A 324 -4.13 2.07 20.15
CA ARG A 324 -5.45 2.15 19.49
C ARG A 324 -5.91 3.59 19.33
N ASP A 325 -5.87 4.37 20.39
CA ASP A 325 -6.42 5.73 20.41
C ASP A 325 -5.52 6.72 19.64
N LEU A 326 -4.22 6.43 19.51
CA LEU A 326 -3.32 7.16 18.61
C LEU A 326 -3.60 6.89 17.12
N PHE A 327 -3.94 5.66 16.75
CA PHE A 327 -4.14 5.28 15.33
C PHE A 327 -5.59 5.33 14.84
N GLN A 328 -6.61 5.26 15.71
CA GLN A 328 -7.99 5.12 15.25
C GLN A 328 -8.57 6.43 14.69
N ALA A 329 -9.25 6.33 13.54
CA ALA A 329 -10.01 7.42 12.94
C ALA A 329 -11.35 6.90 12.38
N ASN A 330 -12.28 7.79 12.01
CA ASN A 330 -13.59 7.41 11.47
C ASN A 330 -13.51 6.51 10.22
N HIS A 331 -12.41 6.60 9.46
CA HIS A 331 -12.12 5.79 8.27
C HIS A 331 -11.03 4.74 8.49
N PHE A 332 -10.47 4.64 9.70
CA PHE A 332 -9.36 3.74 10.02
C PHE A 332 -9.63 3.08 11.37
N ARG A 333 -10.40 2.00 11.35
CA ARG A 333 -10.83 1.29 12.56
C ARG A 333 -9.73 0.37 13.08
N VAL A 334 -9.50 0.39 14.39
CA VAL A 334 -8.39 -0.32 15.03
C VAL A 334 -8.91 -1.33 16.06
N VAL A 335 -8.69 -2.62 15.79
CA VAL A 335 -8.85 -3.69 16.79
C VAL A 335 -7.49 -3.95 17.45
N VAL A 336 -7.48 -4.28 18.75
CA VAL A 336 -6.26 -4.63 19.49
C VAL A 336 -6.34 -6.05 20.00
N VAL A 337 -5.29 -6.83 19.75
CA VAL A 337 -5.09 -8.18 20.31
C VAL A 337 -3.79 -8.22 21.11
N ASP A 338 -3.72 -9.09 22.10
CA ASP A 338 -2.53 -9.34 22.94
C ASP A 338 -1.52 -10.32 22.28
N ASP A 339 -1.61 -10.49 20.95
CA ASP A 339 -0.95 -11.52 20.15
C ASP A 339 -0.11 -10.88 19.02
N SER A 340 1.04 -10.29 19.37
CA SER A 340 1.89 -9.58 18.40
C SER A 340 2.43 -10.47 17.29
N ASP A 341 2.79 -11.71 17.63
CA ASP A 341 3.58 -12.56 16.75
C ASP A 341 2.68 -13.14 15.64
N ALA A 342 1.45 -13.56 15.96
CA ALA A 342 0.49 -13.97 14.95
C ALA A 342 0.10 -12.83 14.00
N VAL A 343 -0.15 -11.61 14.53
CA VAL A 343 -0.48 -10.43 13.72
C VAL A 343 0.60 -10.12 12.69
N GLU A 344 1.88 -10.19 13.08
CA GLU A 344 3.02 -9.96 12.18
C GLU A 344 3.23 -11.11 11.19
N VAL A 345 3.23 -12.35 11.67
CA VAL A 345 3.42 -13.57 10.86
C VAL A 345 2.34 -13.70 9.78
N CYS A 346 1.08 -13.36 10.06
CA CYS A 346 0.02 -13.37 9.05
C CYS A 346 0.33 -12.44 7.86
N GLY A 347 0.92 -11.27 8.12
CA GLY A 347 1.35 -10.32 7.09
C GLY A 347 2.44 -10.86 6.15
N ALA A 348 3.23 -11.83 6.62
CA ALA A 348 4.20 -12.57 5.82
C ALA A 348 3.58 -13.80 5.12
N LEU A 349 2.96 -14.72 5.86
CA LEU A 349 2.48 -16.01 5.34
C LEU A 349 1.40 -15.88 4.26
N LYS A 350 0.54 -14.86 4.32
CA LYS A 350 -0.48 -14.57 3.29
C LYS A 350 0.09 -14.51 1.88
N ASN A 351 1.37 -14.14 1.73
CA ASN A 351 2.03 -13.99 0.45
C ASN A 351 2.33 -15.35 -0.20
N ILE A 352 2.51 -16.42 0.60
CA ILE A 352 2.59 -17.81 0.12
C ILE A 352 1.23 -18.23 -0.45
N VAL A 353 0.16 -18.06 0.34
CA VAL A 353 -1.20 -18.45 -0.09
C VAL A 353 -1.65 -17.68 -1.32
N ALA A 354 -1.25 -16.40 -1.45
CA ALA A 354 -1.49 -15.60 -2.65
C ALA A 354 -0.74 -16.12 -3.89
N CYS A 355 0.47 -16.70 -3.74
CA CYS A 355 1.11 -17.43 -4.83
C CYS A 355 0.32 -18.69 -5.22
N GLY A 356 -0.16 -19.46 -4.25
CA GLY A 356 -1.07 -20.60 -4.50
C GLY A 356 -2.36 -20.21 -5.23
N ALA A 357 -2.99 -19.09 -4.82
CA ALA A 357 -4.17 -18.54 -5.49
C ALA A 357 -3.85 -18.10 -6.93
N GLY A 358 -2.69 -17.48 -7.17
CA GLY A 358 -2.21 -17.17 -8.52
C GLY A 358 -1.96 -18.41 -9.38
N PHE A 359 -1.44 -19.51 -8.80
CA PHE A 359 -1.31 -20.76 -9.53
C PHE A 359 -2.67 -21.33 -9.94
N VAL A 360 -3.68 -21.28 -9.05
CA VAL A 360 -5.06 -21.68 -9.35
C VAL A 360 -5.68 -20.83 -10.47
N ASP A 361 -5.45 -19.52 -10.46
CA ASP A 361 -5.92 -18.59 -11.50
C ASP A 361 -5.28 -18.91 -12.86
N GLY A 362 -3.95 -19.06 -12.90
CA GLY A 362 -3.21 -19.41 -14.12
C GLY A 362 -3.57 -20.80 -14.68
N LEU A 363 -3.96 -21.75 -13.83
CA LEU A 363 -4.49 -23.06 -14.21
C LEU A 363 -5.98 -23.04 -14.57
N LYS A 364 -6.68 -21.91 -14.39
CA LYS A 364 -8.10 -21.71 -14.69
C LYS A 364 -9.04 -22.71 -14.00
N LEU A 365 -8.73 -23.10 -12.76
CA LEU A 365 -9.50 -24.10 -11.99
C LEU A 365 -10.77 -23.52 -11.34
N GLY A 366 -10.94 -22.20 -11.35
CA GLY A 366 -12.14 -21.49 -10.90
C GLY A 366 -12.21 -21.22 -9.38
N ASP A 367 -13.14 -20.35 -9.00
CA ASP A 367 -13.20 -19.79 -7.64
C ASP A 367 -13.43 -20.82 -6.52
N ASN A 368 -14.09 -21.95 -6.80
CA ASN A 368 -14.25 -23.02 -5.80
C ASN A 368 -12.90 -23.62 -5.39
N THR A 369 -11.99 -23.84 -6.34
CA THR A 369 -10.62 -24.30 -6.06
C THR A 369 -9.80 -23.19 -5.39
N LYS A 370 -10.01 -21.93 -5.79
CA LYS A 370 -9.34 -20.76 -5.18
C LYS A 370 -9.73 -20.59 -3.71
N ALA A 371 -11.02 -20.69 -3.41
CA ALA A 371 -11.56 -20.66 -2.05
C ALA A 371 -11.04 -21.84 -1.21
N ALA A 372 -10.89 -23.04 -1.79
CA ALA A 372 -10.25 -24.16 -1.11
C ALA A 372 -8.78 -23.88 -0.76
N VAL A 373 -7.99 -23.30 -1.68
CA VAL A 373 -6.60 -22.86 -1.41
C VAL A 373 -6.54 -21.77 -0.35
N ILE A 374 -7.44 -20.77 -0.38
CA ILE A 374 -7.49 -19.71 0.63
C ILE A 374 -7.84 -20.29 2.01
N ARG A 375 -8.83 -21.20 2.09
CA ARG A 375 -9.21 -21.89 3.34
C ARG A 375 -8.05 -22.72 3.90
N LEU A 376 -7.46 -23.59 3.09
CA LEU A 376 -6.35 -24.46 3.51
C LEU A 376 -5.12 -23.64 3.87
N GLY A 377 -4.82 -22.59 3.12
CA GLY A 377 -3.75 -21.64 3.44
C GLY A 377 -3.97 -20.94 4.77
N LEU A 378 -5.20 -20.56 5.12
CA LEU A 378 -5.52 -20.03 6.45
C LEU A 378 -5.34 -21.07 7.56
N MET A 379 -5.69 -22.34 7.32
CA MET A 379 -5.45 -23.41 8.30
C MET A 379 -3.96 -23.69 8.50
N GLU A 380 -3.16 -23.67 7.43
CA GLU A 380 -1.69 -23.75 7.52
C GLU A 380 -1.08 -22.50 8.17
N MET A 381 -1.64 -21.30 7.97
CA MET A 381 -1.23 -20.09 8.72
C MET A 381 -1.44 -20.27 10.22
N ILE A 382 -2.63 -20.73 10.64
CA ILE A 382 -2.96 -21.03 12.05
C ILE A 382 -1.98 -22.07 12.61
N ARG A 383 -1.83 -23.21 11.92
CA ARG A 383 -0.99 -24.34 12.35
C ARG A 383 0.49 -23.96 12.41
N PHE A 384 0.97 -23.07 11.53
CA PHE A 384 2.37 -22.63 11.53
C PHE A 384 2.65 -21.73 12.73
N VAL A 385 1.76 -20.79 13.00
CA VAL A 385 1.88 -19.91 14.17
C VAL A 385 1.82 -20.74 15.46
N ASP A 386 0.90 -21.69 15.61
CA ASP A 386 0.85 -22.57 16.79
C ASP A 386 2.17 -23.34 17.01
N VAL A 387 2.76 -23.87 15.92
CA VAL A 387 4.00 -24.67 15.98
C VAL A 387 5.27 -23.84 16.21
N PHE A 388 5.35 -22.59 15.72
CA PHE A 388 6.57 -21.77 15.76
C PHE A 388 6.49 -20.54 16.69
N TYR A 389 5.30 -20.06 16.99
CA TYR A 389 4.99 -18.90 17.85
C TYR A 389 3.87 -19.28 18.85
N PRO A 390 4.09 -20.29 19.71
CA PRO A 390 3.06 -20.89 20.55
C PRO A 390 2.47 -19.90 21.56
N GLY A 391 1.17 -20.04 21.84
CA GLY A 391 0.39 -19.12 22.68
C GLY A 391 -0.43 -18.09 21.91
N SER A 392 -0.39 -18.12 20.59
CA SER A 392 -1.31 -17.36 19.72
C SER A 392 -2.79 -17.73 19.94
N LYS A 393 -3.70 -16.89 19.45
CA LYS A 393 -5.14 -17.11 19.57
C LYS A 393 -5.79 -17.30 18.20
N LEU A 394 -6.64 -18.33 18.10
CA LEU A 394 -7.43 -18.61 16.89
C LEU A 394 -8.27 -17.39 16.43
N SER A 395 -8.73 -16.56 17.37
CA SER A 395 -9.43 -15.30 17.07
C SER A 395 -8.60 -14.32 16.22
N THR A 396 -7.28 -14.25 16.42
CA THR A 396 -6.38 -13.33 15.71
C THR A 396 -6.40 -13.53 14.20
N PHE A 397 -6.73 -14.74 13.73
CA PHE A 397 -6.80 -15.08 12.30
C PHE A 397 -8.10 -14.61 11.64
N PHE A 398 -9.14 -14.28 12.42
CA PHE A 398 -10.38 -13.68 11.94
C PHE A 398 -10.35 -12.14 11.95
N GLU A 399 -9.29 -11.55 12.53
CA GLU A 399 -9.05 -10.10 12.49
C GLU A 399 -8.51 -9.65 11.12
N SER A 400 -8.47 -8.32 10.89
CA SER A 400 -8.01 -7.73 9.62
C SER A 400 -6.63 -8.21 9.18
N CYS A 401 -5.67 -8.40 10.10
CA CYS A 401 -4.34 -8.93 9.79
C CYS A 401 -4.32 -10.37 9.26
N GLY A 402 -5.33 -11.17 9.58
CA GLY A 402 -5.47 -12.55 9.14
C GLY A 402 -6.30 -12.65 7.87
N VAL A 403 -7.56 -13.05 8.02
CA VAL A 403 -8.46 -13.38 6.90
C VAL A 403 -8.68 -12.23 5.91
N ALA A 404 -8.75 -10.97 6.36
CA ALA A 404 -9.03 -9.85 5.45
C ALA A 404 -7.83 -9.52 4.56
N ASP A 405 -6.64 -9.31 5.15
CA ASP A 405 -5.41 -9.04 4.39
C ASP A 405 -5.00 -10.25 3.52
N LEU A 406 -5.32 -11.48 3.96
CA LEU A 406 -5.22 -12.69 3.15
C LEU A 406 -6.11 -12.62 1.90
N ILE A 407 -7.42 -12.39 2.05
CA ILE A 407 -8.37 -12.31 0.93
C ILE A 407 -7.93 -11.23 -0.07
N THR A 408 -7.69 -10.00 0.39
CA THR A 408 -7.28 -8.90 -0.50
C THR A 408 -5.98 -9.22 -1.24
N THR A 409 -5.02 -9.90 -0.60
CA THR A 409 -3.78 -10.33 -1.26
C THR A 409 -3.98 -11.47 -2.27
N CYS A 410 -4.92 -12.39 -2.01
CA CYS A 410 -5.26 -13.50 -2.91
C CYS A 410 -6.11 -13.10 -4.13
N TYR A 411 -6.77 -11.94 -4.12
CA TYR A 411 -7.52 -11.41 -5.27
C TYR A 411 -6.80 -10.27 -6.02
N GLY A 412 -6.19 -9.30 -5.32
CA GLY A 412 -5.51 -8.15 -5.93
C GLY A 412 -3.97 -8.17 -5.87
N GLY A 413 -3.36 -9.03 -5.06
CA GLY A 413 -1.94 -8.94 -4.70
C GLY A 413 -0.95 -9.22 -5.84
N ARG A 414 0.22 -8.55 -5.78
CA ARG A 414 1.39 -8.79 -6.67
C ARG A 414 1.81 -10.26 -6.70
N ASN A 415 1.77 -10.95 -5.56
CA ASN A 415 2.07 -12.38 -5.44
C ASN A 415 1.13 -13.25 -6.29
N ARG A 416 -0.17 -12.94 -6.30
CA ARG A 416 -1.17 -13.59 -7.16
C ARG A 416 -0.87 -13.34 -8.64
N ARG A 417 -0.70 -12.06 -9.05
CA ARG A 417 -0.44 -11.68 -10.45
C ARG A 417 0.79 -12.37 -11.05
N VAL A 418 1.91 -12.41 -10.32
CA VAL A 418 3.15 -13.03 -10.83
C VAL A 418 3.06 -14.56 -10.84
N SER A 419 2.39 -15.18 -9.86
CA SER A 419 2.17 -16.63 -9.87
C SER A 419 1.22 -17.09 -10.98
N GLU A 420 0.21 -16.30 -11.33
CA GLU A 420 -0.64 -16.53 -12.51
C GLU A 420 0.18 -16.46 -13.81
N ALA A 421 1.01 -15.43 -13.96
CA ALA A 421 1.91 -15.29 -15.10
C ALA A 421 2.97 -16.42 -15.18
N PHE A 422 3.45 -16.93 -14.04
CA PHE A 422 4.38 -18.05 -13.97
C PHE A 422 3.80 -19.32 -14.60
N VAL A 423 2.57 -19.69 -14.22
CA VAL A 423 1.88 -20.86 -14.80
C VAL A 423 1.61 -20.69 -16.29
N THR A 424 1.25 -19.49 -16.73
CA THR A 424 0.73 -19.24 -18.08
C THR A 424 1.81 -18.91 -19.12
N SER A 425 2.97 -18.38 -18.72
CA SER A 425 4.04 -17.96 -19.63
C SER A 425 5.18 -18.96 -19.79
N GLY A 426 5.35 -19.89 -18.84
CA GLY A 426 6.50 -20.80 -18.81
C GLY A 426 7.85 -20.14 -18.48
N LYS A 427 7.86 -18.84 -18.13
CA LYS A 427 9.05 -18.11 -17.65
C LYS A 427 9.33 -18.41 -16.18
N THR A 428 10.55 -18.15 -15.73
CA THR A 428 10.88 -18.19 -14.31
C THR A 428 10.23 -17.03 -13.54
N ILE A 429 10.03 -17.22 -12.23
CA ILE A 429 9.57 -16.16 -11.33
C ILE A 429 10.53 -14.97 -11.33
N GLU A 430 11.84 -15.19 -11.50
CA GLU A 430 12.82 -14.11 -11.53
C GLU A 430 12.77 -13.24 -12.79
N GLU A 431 12.40 -13.81 -13.93
CA GLU A 431 12.15 -13.05 -15.16
C GLU A 431 10.86 -12.23 -15.01
N LEU A 432 9.79 -12.85 -14.52
CA LEU A 432 8.50 -12.20 -14.30
C LEU A 432 8.55 -11.12 -13.21
N GLU A 433 9.41 -11.25 -12.19
CA GLU A 433 9.69 -10.16 -11.25
C GLU A 433 10.30 -8.94 -11.96
N LYS A 434 11.31 -9.16 -12.83
CA LYS A 434 11.98 -8.08 -13.57
C LYS A 434 11.03 -7.41 -14.58
N GLU A 435 10.18 -8.20 -15.23
CA GLU A 435 9.20 -7.74 -16.22
C GLU A 435 7.99 -7.04 -15.59
N MET A 436 7.34 -7.67 -14.60
CA MET A 436 6.04 -7.23 -14.07
C MET A 436 6.16 -6.31 -12.85
N LEU A 437 7.17 -6.49 -12.00
CA LEU A 437 7.27 -5.78 -10.72
C LEU A 437 8.20 -4.56 -10.74
N ASN A 438 8.84 -4.28 -11.87
CA ASN A 438 9.47 -2.99 -12.15
C ASN A 438 10.50 -2.52 -11.09
N GLY A 439 11.27 -3.48 -10.56
CA GLY A 439 12.29 -3.26 -9.52
C GLY A 439 11.80 -3.48 -8.08
N GLN A 440 10.50 -3.73 -7.87
CA GLN A 440 9.99 -4.23 -6.60
C GLN A 440 10.24 -5.74 -6.49
N LYS A 441 10.52 -6.23 -5.28
CA LYS A 441 10.67 -7.67 -5.03
C LYS A 441 9.33 -8.37 -4.77
N LEU A 442 9.20 -9.59 -5.31
CA LEU A 442 8.17 -10.53 -4.92
C LEU A 442 8.49 -11.06 -3.51
N GLN A 443 7.46 -11.38 -2.71
CA GLN A 443 7.68 -11.78 -1.31
C GLN A 443 7.16 -13.19 -1.01
N GLY A 444 6.15 -13.68 -1.76
CA GLY A 444 5.61 -15.02 -1.61
C GLY A 444 6.66 -16.14 -1.69
N PRO A 445 7.49 -16.22 -2.75
CA PRO A 445 8.46 -17.30 -2.88
C PRO A 445 9.60 -17.27 -1.85
N PRO A 446 10.23 -16.12 -1.51
CA PRO A 446 11.16 -16.05 -0.39
C PRO A 446 10.52 -16.41 0.96
N THR A 447 9.27 -16.01 1.20
CA THR A 447 8.53 -16.46 2.40
C THR A 447 8.36 -17.98 2.39
N ALA A 448 8.01 -18.58 1.25
CA ALA A 448 7.82 -20.01 1.11
C ALA A 448 9.14 -20.80 1.30
N GLU A 449 10.29 -20.25 0.89
CA GLU A 449 11.61 -20.82 1.14
C GLU A 449 11.96 -20.85 2.64
N GLU A 450 11.87 -19.71 3.34
CA GLU A 450 12.19 -19.67 4.79
C GLU A 450 11.19 -20.47 5.62
N VAL A 451 9.92 -20.53 5.20
CA VAL A 451 8.89 -21.39 5.82
C VAL A 451 9.18 -22.87 5.59
N ASN A 452 9.49 -23.30 4.35
CA ASN A 452 9.85 -24.71 4.10
C ASN A 452 11.14 -25.10 4.83
N TYR A 453 12.13 -24.19 4.93
CA TYR A 453 13.32 -24.39 5.75
C TYR A 453 12.97 -24.66 7.23
N MET A 454 12.12 -23.81 7.84
CA MET A 454 11.66 -23.99 9.22
C MET A 454 10.87 -25.31 9.41
N LEU A 455 10.00 -25.66 8.46
CA LEU A 455 9.22 -26.90 8.47
C LEU A 455 10.11 -28.14 8.37
N LYS A 456 11.07 -28.13 7.44
CA LYS A 456 12.02 -29.21 7.19
C LYS A 456 12.92 -29.46 8.41
N ASN A 457 13.39 -28.40 9.07
CA ASN A 457 14.16 -28.52 10.32
C ASN A 457 13.37 -29.14 11.49
N LYS A 458 12.04 -29.14 11.46
CA LYS A 458 11.18 -29.87 12.41
C LYS A 458 10.63 -31.21 11.88
N GLY A 459 10.92 -31.58 10.63
CA GLY A 459 10.32 -32.76 9.98
C GLY A 459 8.82 -32.64 9.73
N LEU A 460 8.31 -31.43 9.46
CA LEU A 460 6.88 -31.11 9.39
C LEU A 460 6.35 -30.83 7.97
N GLU A 461 7.14 -31.01 6.91
CA GLU A 461 6.70 -30.75 5.52
C GLU A 461 5.35 -31.42 5.18
N ASP A 462 5.15 -32.68 5.57
CA ASP A 462 3.92 -33.46 5.34
C ASP A 462 2.70 -32.97 6.15
N LYS A 463 2.91 -32.08 7.12
CA LYS A 463 1.83 -31.42 7.89
C LYS A 463 1.43 -30.06 7.33
N PHE A 464 2.15 -29.59 6.31
CA PHE A 464 1.96 -28.33 5.61
C PHE A 464 2.11 -28.53 4.09
N PRO A 465 1.30 -29.42 3.48
CA PRO A 465 1.45 -29.77 2.06
C PRO A 465 1.25 -28.57 1.13
N LEU A 466 0.44 -27.56 1.48
CA LEU A 466 0.18 -26.41 0.60
C LEU A 466 1.36 -25.45 0.56
N PHE A 467 1.89 -25.02 1.71
CA PHE A 467 3.12 -24.21 1.77
C PHE A 467 4.31 -24.95 1.15
N THR A 468 4.44 -26.25 1.44
CA THR A 468 5.50 -27.11 0.89
C THR A 468 5.38 -27.26 -0.63
N ALA A 469 4.18 -27.46 -1.17
CA ALA A 469 3.94 -27.51 -2.61
C ALA A 469 4.23 -26.16 -3.27
N ILE A 470 3.80 -25.05 -2.69
CA ILE A 470 4.04 -23.71 -3.23
C ILE A 470 5.54 -23.41 -3.29
N HIS A 471 6.32 -23.73 -2.26
CA HIS A 471 7.78 -23.65 -2.32
C HIS A 471 8.39 -24.53 -3.44
N LYS A 472 7.95 -25.80 -3.52
CA LYS A 472 8.46 -26.75 -4.52
C LYS A 472 8.08 -26.37 -5.95
N ILE A 473 6.92 -25.75 -6.17
CA ILE A 473 6.51 -25.16 -7.46
C ILE A 473 7.38 -23.93 -7.79
N CYS A 474 7.56 -23.00 -6.84
CA CYS A 474 8.40 -21.81 -7.03
C CYS A 474 9.87 -22.14 -7.36
N THR A 475 10.36 -23.31 -6.91
CA THR A 475 11.72 -23.81 -7.16
C THR A 475 11.80 -24.86 -8.28
N ASN A 476 10.73 -25.06 -9.05
CA ASN A 476 10.62 -26.04 -10.16
C ASN A 476 10.85 -27.52 -9.77
N GLN A 477 10.69 -27.88 -8.49
CA GLN A 477 10.70 -29.26 -7.98
C GLN A 477 9.35 -29.98 -8.18
N LEU A 478 8.26 -29.22 -8.31
CA LEU A 478 6.91 -29.70 -8.66
C LEU A 478 6.33 -28.82 -9.77
N LYS A 479 5.35 -29.35 -10.53
CA LYS A 479 4.61 -28.59 -11.54
C LYS A 479 3.39 -27.93 -10.89
N PRO A 480 2.89 -26.80 -11.43
CA PRO A 480 1.68 -26.15 -10.92
C PRO A 480 0.46 -27.09 -10.79
N ASN A 481 0.27 -28.03 -11.74
CA ASN A 481 -0.83 -29.00 -11.70
C ASN A 481 -0.83 -29.87 -10.43
N ASP A 482 0.36 -30.18 -9.91
CA ASP A 482 0.56 -31.11 -8.79
C ASP A 482 0.00 -30.52 -7.47
N LEU A 483 -0.22 -29.21 -7.42
CA LEU A 483 -0.91 -28.49 -6.34
C LEU A 483 -2.30 -29.07 -6.03
N ILE A 484 -3.00 -29.61 -7.04
CA ILE A 484 -4.34 -30.17 -6.87
C ILE A 484 -4.31 -31.43 -5.98
N ASP A 485 -3.28 -32.27 -6.11
CA ASP A 485 -3.15 -33.47 -5.29
C ASP A 485 -2.74 -33.15 -3.85
N CYS A 486 -2.03 -32.04 -3.63
CA CYS A 486 -1.76 -31.50 -2.29
C CYS A 486 -3.04 -30.96 -1.60
N ILE A 487 -4.01 -30.46 -2.37
CA ILE A 487 -5.35 -30.06 -1.86
C ILE A 487 -6.19 -31.30 -1.55
N ARG A 488 -6.23 -32.29 -2.46
CA ARG A 488 -7.03 -33.52 -2.31
C ARG A 488 -6.68 -34.34 -1.08
N ASN A 489 -5.39 -34.41 -0.74
CA ASN A 489 -4.86 -35.24 0.35
C ASN A 489 -4.44 -34.40 1.57
N HIS A 490 -5.00 -33.20 1.73
CA HIS A 490 -4.61 -32.29 2.82
C HIS A 490 -5.02 -32.83 4.20
N PRO A 491 -4.17 -32.78 5.24
CA PRO A 491 -4.49 -33.19 6.62
C PRO A 491 -5.50 -32.29 7.39
N GLU A 492 -6.53 -31.82 6.70
CA GLU A 492 -7.73 -31.11 7.20
C GLU A 492 -9.01 -31.82 6.67
N HIS A 493 -8.84 -33.04 6.16
CA HIS A 493 -9.81 -33.94 5.54
C HIS A 493 -9.52 -35.37 6.02
#